data_AF-A0A7Y7M731-F1
#
_entry.id   AF-A0A7Y7M731-F1
#
_cell.length_a   1.000
_cell.length_b   1.000
_cell.length_c   1.000
_cell.angle_alpha   90.00
_cell.angle_beta   90.00
_cell.angle_gamma   90.00
#
_symmetry.space_group_name_H-M   'P 1'
#
loop_
_entity.id
_entity.type
_entity.pdbx_description
1 polymer ?
#
loop_
_entity_poly.entity_id
_entity_poly.type
_entity_poly.pdbx_seq_one_letter_code
_entity_poly.pdbx_strand_id
1 'polypeptide(L)'
;MIGLEVCVDDVRGLRAAQQAGVARVELCSALALGGLTPDCGLMRLAASLPVPAYAMIRPRAGDFLFDDDEEAMMLADIAAARAAGLAGVVLGASRADFTLDTAMLARLSAACGPMGRTLHRAFDLVPDPAQALEAAVELG
;
A
#
# COMPACT_ATOMS: atom_id res chain seq x y z
N MET A 1 9.77 -21.95 3.79
CA MET A 1 8.30 -21.93 3.64
C MET A 1 7.94 -20.63 2.95
N ILE A 2 7.07 -20.64 1.93
CA ILE A 2 6.70 -19.44 1.16
C ILE A 2 5.59 -18.71 1.93
N GLY A 3 5.71 -17.39 2.12
CA GLY A 3 4.68 -16.58 2.75
C GLY A 3 3.52 -16.31 1.79
N LEU A 4 2.28 -16.47 2.26
CA LEU A 4 1.07 -16.10 1.52
C LEU A 4 0.55 -14.76 2.02
N GLU A 5 0.33 -13.83 1.09
CA GLU A 5 -0.42 -12.60 1.31
C GLU A 5 -1.78 -12.68 0.60
N VAL A 6 -2.82 -12.10 1.22
CA VAL A 6 -4.16 -12.03 0.64
C VAL A 6 -4.71 -10.60 0.77
N CYS A 7 -5.19 -10.05 -0.35
CA CYS A 7 -5.91 -8.77 -0.35
C CYS A 7 -7.34 -8.97 0.18
N VAL A 8 -7.78 -8.10 1.07
CA VAL A 8 -9.13 -8.13 1.68
C VAL A 8 -9.69 -6.72 1.76
N ASP A 9 -11.00 -6.56 1.60
CA ASP A 9 -11.70 -5.26 1.69
C ASP A 9 -12.85 -5.21 2.69
N ASP A 10 -13.11 -6.30 3.41
CA ASP A 10 -14.11 -6.34 4.45
C ASP A 10 -13.67 -7.16 5.67
N VAL A 11 -14.47 -7.08 6.72
CA VAL A 11 -14.23 -7.79 7.99
C VAL A 11 -14.29 -9.30 7.82
N ARG A 12 -15.09 -9.81 6.88
CA ARG A 12 -15.26 -11.26 6.68
C ARG A 12 -14.01 -11.85 6.04
N GLY A 13 -13.50 -11.21 4.99
CA GLY A 13 -12.26 -11.56 4.32
C GLY A 13 -11.07 -11.48 5.27
N LEU A 14 -10.97 -10.39 6.05
CA LEU A 14 -9.92 -10.24 7.06
C LEU A 14 -9.93 -11.38 8.09
N ARG A 15 -11.10 -11.76 8.61
CA ARG A 15 -11.25 -12.87 9.56
C ARG A 15 -10.94 -14.23 8.92
N ALA A 16 -11.37 -14.44 7.67
CA ALA A 16 -11.08 -15.67 6.94
C ALA A 16 -9.57 -15.82 6.69
N ALA A 17 -8.88 -14.76 6.27
CA ALA A 17 -7.44 -14.75 6.07
C ALA A 17 -6.68 -15.04 7.39
N GLN A 18 -7.11 -14.43 8.49
CA GLN A 18 -6.58 -14.71 9.82
C GLN A 18 -6.72 -16.20 10.20
N GLN A 19 -7.91 -16.79 9.99
CA GLN A 19 -8.17 -18.20 10.29
C GLN A 19 -7.38 -19.15 9.40
N ALA A 20 -7.12 -18.77 8.15
CA ALA A 20 -6.29 -19.52 7.22
C ALA A 20 -4.79 -19.48 7.58
N GLY A 21 -4.38 -18.61 8.51
CA GLY A 21 -2.99 -18.51 8.95
C GLY A 21 -2.07 -17.95 7.86
N VAL A 22 -2.57 -17.01 7.04
CA VAL A 22 -1.74 -16.32 6.03
C VAL A 22 -0.62 -15.54 6.70
N ALA A 23 0.49 -15.33 5.99
CA ALA A 23 1.63 -14.61 6.54
C ALA A 23 1.35 -13.12 6.73
N ARG A 24 0.49 -12.55 5.87
CA ARG A 24 0.14 -11.13 5.86
C ARG A 24 -1.20 -10.90 5.14
N VAL A 25 -1.87 -9.80 5.44
CA VAL A 25 -2.99 -9.30 4.65
C VAL A 25 -2.69 -7.92 4.07
N GLU A 26 -3.15 -7.68 2.85
CA GLU A 26 -3.23 -6.34 2.27
C GLU A 26 -4.67 -5.85 2.44
N LEU A 27 -4.85 -4.76 3.18
CA LEU A 27 -6.14 -4.10 3.38
C LEU A 27 -6.37 -3.12 2.25
N CYS A 28 -7.47 -3.30 1.55
CA CYS A 28 -7.93 -2.41 0.49
C CYS A 28 -9.34 -1.93 0.78
N SER A 29 -9.78 -0.89 0.09
CA SER A 29 -11.18 -0.72 -0.29
C SER A 29 -11.34 -0.97 -1.78
N ALA A 30 -12.58 -1.17 -2.24
CA ALA A 30 -12.92 -1.25 -3.66
C ALA A 30 -12.00 -2.17 -4.49
N LEU A 31 -11.85 -3.44 -4.10
CA LEU A 31 -10.97 -4.39 -4.83
C LEU A 31 -11.31 -4.50 -6.32
N ALA A 32 -12.58 -4.34 -6.69
CA ALA A 32 -13.03 -4.31 -8.08
C ALA A 32 -12.37 -3.19 -8.94
N LEU A 33 -11.82 -2.15 -8.29
CA LEU A 33 -11.09 -1.04 -8.93
C LEU A 33 -9.55 -1.20 -8.80
N GLY A 34 -9.09 -2.39 -8.43
CA GLY A 34 -7.66 -2.68 -8.21
C GLY A 34 -7.14 -2.32 -6.83
N GLY A 35 -8.04 -2.06 -5.86
CA GLY A 35 -7.68 -1.69 -4.49
C GLY A 35 -7.42 -0.19 -4.34
N LEU A 36 -8.07 0.41 -3.35
CA LEU A 36 -7.91 1.81 -2.91
C LEU A 36 -7.62 1.85 -1.40
N THR A 37 -7.34 3.04 -0.86
CA THR A 37 -7.12 3.19 0.58
C THR A 37 -8.32 2.66 1.39
N PRO A 38 -8.13 1.76 2.38
CA PRO A 38 -9.21 1.27 3.23
C PRO A 38 -9.67 2.32 4.25
N ASP A 39 -10.87 2.17 4.80
CA ASP A 39 -11.34 3.06 5.87
C ASP A 39 -10.54 2.89 7.16
N CYS A 40 -10.36 3.97 7.92
CA CYS A 40 -9.63 3.96 9.19
C CYS A 40 -10.22 2.96 10.22
N GLY A 41 -11.53 2.69 10.16
CA GLY A 41 -12.18 1.70 11.01
C GLY A 41 -11.69 0.27 10.73
N LEU A 42 -11.50 -0.07 9.45
CA LEU A 42 -10.96 -1.37 9.05
C LEU A 42 -9.48 -1.49 9.43
N MET A 43 -8.69 -0.42 9.24
CA MET A 43 -7.30 -0.38 9.67
C MET A 43 -7.16 -0.67 11.19
N ARG A 44 -7.94 0.02 12.03
CA ARG A 44 -7.90 -0.20 13.50
C ARG A 44 -8.33 -1.60 13.90
N LEU A 45 -9.36 -2.15 13.25
CA LEU A 45 -9.78 -3.52 13.51
C LEU A 45 -8.67 -4.51 13.16
N ALA A 46 -8.05 -4.37 11.99
CA ALA A 46 -6.97 -5.24 11.55
C ALA A 46 -5.75 -5.17 12.48
N ALA A 47 -5.39 -3.97 12.96
CA ALA A 47 -4.30 -3.79 13.92
C ALA A 47 -4.53 -4.51 15.27
N SER A 48 -5.79 -4.79 15.63
CA SER A 48 -6.11 -5.59 16.83
C SER A 48 -5.96 -7.11 16.62
N LEU A 49 -5.67 -7.56 15.40
CA LEU A 49 -5.55 -8.98 15.06
C LEU A 49 -4.08 -9.42 15.01
N PRO A 50 -3.79 -10.72 15.25
CA PRO A 50 -2.42 -11.21 15.23
C PRO A 50 -1.76 -11.24 13.84
N VAL A 51 -2.56 -11.28 12.76
CA VAL A 51 -2.03 -11.31 11.40
C VAL A 51 -1.52 -9.91 11.01
N PRO A 52 -0.26 -9.76 10.58
CA PRO A 52 0.26 -8.47 10.12
C PRO A 52 -0.56 -7.95 8.95
N ALA A 53 -0.92 -6.67 9.00
CA ALA A 53 -1.74 -6.03 7.98
C ALA A 53 -1.02 -4.83 7.38
N TYR A 54 -1.04 -4.75 6.06
CA TYR A 54 -0.54 -3.61 5.28
C TYR A 54 -1.72 -2.89 4.66
N ALA A 55 -1.76 -1.56 4.72
CA ALA A 55 -2.82 -0.80 4.05
C ALA A 55 -2.39 -0.37 2.65
N MET A 56 -3.25 -0.57 1.65
CA MET A 56 -3.17 0.14 0.38
C MET A 56 -3.23 1.65 0.64
N ILE A 57 -2.37 2.42 -0.01
CA ILE A 57 -2.41 3.88 -0.01
C ILE A 57 -2.55 4.32 -1.47
N ARG A 58 -3.80 4.50 -1.88
CA ARG A 58 -4.17 4.85 -3.25
C ARG A 58 -5.51 5.60 -3.22
N PRO A 59 -5.50 6.94 -3.41
CA PRO A 59 -6.66 7.78 -3.10
C PRO A 59 -7.81 7.62 -4.12
N ARG A 60 -7.50 7.19 -5.35
CA ARG A 60 -8.51 6.98 -6.41
C ARG A 60 -8.13 5.88 -7.39
N ALA A 61 -9.12 5.42 -8.13
CA ALA A 61 -8.95 4.47 -9.22
C ALA A 61 -8.37 5.15 -10.48
N GLY A 62 -7.95 4.33 -11.44
CA GLY A 62 -7.34 4.78 -12.69
C GLY A 62 -5.82 4.71 -12.64
N ASP A 63 -5.16 5.74 -13.17
CA ASP A 63 -3.71 5.86 -13.24
C ASP A 63 -3.05 6.04 -11.85
N PHE A 64 -1.71 6.18 -11.88
CA PHE A 64 -0.86 6.42 -10.71
C PHE A 64 -0.17 7.79 -10.79
N LEU A 65 -0.71 8.72 -11.59
CA LEU A 65 -0.21 10.09 -11.69
C LEU A 65 -0.98 10.92 -10.68
N PHE A 66 -0.35 11.22 -9.54
CA PHE A 66 -0.98 11.99 -8.48
C PHE A 66 -0.50 13.43 -8.49
N ASP A 67 -1.41 14.36 -8.19
CA ASP A 67 -1.07 15.76 -7.94
C ASP A 67 -0.68 16.01 -6.47
N ASP A 68 -0.40 17.27 -6.14
CA ASP A 68 0.04 17.67 -4.80
C ASP A 68 -1.05 17.47 -3.73
N ASP A 69 -2.34 17.62 -4.10
CA ASP A 69 -3.46 17.43 -3.17
C ASP A 69 -3.67 15.93 -2.90
N GLU A 70 -3.56 15.10 -3.93
CA GLU A 70 -3.62 13.65 -3.83
C GLU A 70 -2.43 13.08 -3.05
N GLU A 71 -1.22 13.63 -3.24
CA GLU A 71 -0.06 13.31 -2.41
C GLU A 71 -0.32 13.66 -0.94
N ALA A 72 -0.89 14.84 -0.66
CA ALA A 72 -1.22 15.25 0.71
C ALA A 72 -2.23 14.29 1.37
N MET A 73 -3.22 13.82 0.61
CA MET A 73 -4.14 12.77 1.07
C MET A 73 -3.41 11.47 1.41
N MET A 74 -2.52 11.01 0.52
CA MET A 74 -1.73 9.79 0.74
C MET A 74 -0.84 9.89 1.98
N LEU A 75 -0.22 11.04 2.22
CA LEU A 75 0.58 11.29 3.43
C LEU A 75 -0.28 11.24 4.71
N ALA A 76 -1.51 11.76 4.66
CA ALA A 76 -2.46 11.67 5.76
C ALA A 76 -2.91 10.22 6.01
N ASP A 77 -3.15 9.45 4.95
CA ASP A 77 -3.52 8.03 5.03
C ASP A 77 -2.39 7.18 5.62
N ILE A 78 -1.13 7.44 5.25
CA ILE A 78 0.06 6.80 5.86
C ILE A 78 0.12 7.12 7.35
N ALA A 79 -0.14 8.38 7.73
CA ALA A 79 -0.18 8.77 9.14
C ALA A 79 -1.32 8.05 9.90
N ALA A 80 -2.47 7.86 9.28
CA ALA A 80 -3.60 7.12 9.84
C ALA A 80 -3.29 5.62 10.01
N ALA A 81 -2.67 4.99 9.01
CA ALA A 81 -2.20 3.61 9.07
C ALA A 81 -1.20 3.39 10.23
N ARG A 82 -0.23 4.32 10.37
CA ARG A 82 0.73 4.30 11.48
C ARG A 82 0.05 4.49 12.83
N ALA A 83 -0.86 5.45 12.94
CA ALA A 83 -1.60 5.70 14.17
C ALA A 83 -2.52 4.53 14.56
N ALA A 84 -3.03 3.76 13.59
CA ALA A 84 -3.78 2.54 13.84
C ALA A 84 -2.88 1.40 14.34
N GLY A 85 -1.56 1.47 14.12
CA GLY A 85 -0.61 0.41 14.51
C GLY A 85 -0.44 -0.67 13.44
N LEU A 86 -0.67 -0.36 12.17
CA LEU A 86 -0.45 -1.30 11.08
C LEU A 86 1.03 -1.64 10.90
N ALA A 87 1.30 -2.83 10.37
CA ALA A 87 2.65 -3.34 10.17
C ALA A 87 3.33 -2.73 8.93
N GLY A 88 2.54 -2.20 8.00
CA GLY A 88 3.07 -1.67 6.75
C GLY A 88 2.03 -0.93 5.91
N VAL A 89 2.50 -0.44 4.78
CA VAL A 89 1.68 0.16 3.73
C VAL A 89 2.13 -0.33 2.35
N VAL A 90 1.25 -0.19 1.38
CA VAL A 90 1.48 -0.49 -0.02
C VAL A 90 1.34 0.80 -0.83
N LEU A 91 2.34 1.12 -1.63
CA LEU A 91 2.53 2.41 -2.30
C LEU A 91 2.78 2.21 -3.80
N GLY A 92 2.59 3.27 -4.57
CA GLY A 92 3.19 3.44 -5.88
C GLY A 92 2.70 4.71 -6.54
N ALA A 93 3.58 5.37 -7.30
CA ALA A 93 3.30 6.61 -8.01
C ALA A 93 4.14 6.61 -9.30
N SER A 94 3.56 7.12 -10.37
CA SER A 94 4.15 7.14 -11.70
C SER A 94 4.15 8.55 -12.27
N ARG A 95 5.10 8.81 -13.16
CA ARG A 95 5.11 9.98 -14.05
C ARG A 95 4.28 9.69 -15.31
N ALA A 96 4.05 10.74 -16.10
CA ALA A 96 3.33 10.63 -17.37
C ALA A 96 4.00 9.75 -18.43
N ASP A 97 5.29 9.47 -18.28
CA ASP A 97 6.05 8.53 -19.11
C ASP A 97 6.09 7.09 -18.53
N PHE A 98 5.26 6.83 -17.52
CA PHE A 98 5.16 5.56 -16.78
C PHE A 98 6.41 5.18 -15.96
N THR A 99 7.44 6.01 -15.92
CA THR A 99 8.52 5.83 -14.93
C THR A 99 7.99 6.07 -13.52
N LEU A 100 8.66 5.53 -12.50
CA LEU A 100 8.28 5.77 -11.11
C LEU A 100 8.48 7.26 -10.75
N ASP A 101 7.51 7.86 -10.06
CA ASP A 101 7.75 9.17 -9.43
C ASP A 101 8.57 8.98 -8.15
N THR A 102 9.87 8.84 -8.32
CA THR A 102 10.83 8.63 -7.22
C THR A 102 10.83 9.76 -6.20
N ALA A 103 10.49 10.99 -6.60
CA ALA A 103 10.46 12.13 -5.69
C ALA A 103 9.26 12.05 -4.73
N MET A 104 8.08 11.75 -5.27
CA MET A 104 6.88 11.50 -4.46
C MET A 104 7.06 10.24 -3.60
N LEU A 105 7.53 9.14 -4.19
CA LEU A 105 7.77 7.90 -3.46
C LEU A 105 8.78 8.07 -2.33
N ALA A 106 9.82 8.90 -2.48
CA ALA A 106 10.74 9.22 -1.40
C ALA A 106 10.03 9.89 -0.21
N ARG A 107 9.12 10.84 -0.47
CA ARG A 107 8.34 11.53 0.57
C ARG A 107 7.37 10.58 1.27
N LEU A 108 6.65 9.76 0.50
CA LEU A 108 5.75 8.73 1.03
C LEU A 108 6.51 7.67 1.85
N SER A 109 7.64 7.17 1.34
CA SER A 109 8.51 6.22 2.04
C SER A 109 9.05 6.80 3.34
N ALA A 110 9.49 8.06 3.35
CA ALA A 110 9.92 8.74 4.58
C ALA A 110 8.78 8.84 5.60
N ALA A 111 7.55 9.12 5.15
CA ALA A 111 6.38 9.18 6.01
C ALA A 111 6.01 7.82 6.62
N CYS A 112 6.44 6.69 6.04
CA CYS A 112 6.18 5.37 6.61
C CYS A 112 6.91 5.12 7.94
N GLY A 113 8.06 5.78 8.16
CA GLY A 113 8.89 5.55 9.33
C GLY A 113 9.32 4.07 9.44
N PRO A 114 9.05 3.37 10.56
CA PRO A 114 9.45 1.97 10.73
C PRO A 114 8.50 0.95 10.09
N MET A 115 7.38 1.41 9.52
CA MET A 115 6.43 0.53 8.86
C MET A 115 7.07 -0.13 7.63
N GLY A 116 6.72 -1.39 7.39
CA GLY A 116 7.12 -2.04 6.15
C GLY A 116 6.44 -1.41 4.94
N ARG A 117 7.08 -1.54 3.78
CA ARG A 117 6.64 -0.92 2.52
C ARG A 117 6.56 -2.00 1.45
N THR A 118 5.65 -1.82 0.51
CA THR A 118 5.55 -2.66 -0.68
C THR A 118 5.20 -1.75 -1.86
N LEU A 119 5.93 -1.87 -2.95
CA LEU A 119 5.60 -1.21 -4.20
C LEU A 119 4.56 -2.05 -4.94
N HIS A 120 3.38 -1.49 -5.21
CA HIS A 120 2.30 -2.19 -5.90
C HIS A 120 2.48 -2.23 -7.43
N ARG A 121 1.41 -2.65 -8.10
CA ARG A 121 1.31 -2.91 -9.53
C ARG A 121 1.49 -1.71 -10.47
N ALA A 122 1.69 -0.49 -9.96
CA ALA A 122 2.29 0.58 -10.78
C ALA A 122 3.62 0.14 -11.39
N PHE A 123 4.36 -0.75 -10.72
CA PHE A 123 5.57 -1.37 -11.25
C PHE A 123 5.32 -2.16 -12.55
N ASP A 124 4.15 -2.77 -12.73
CA ASP A 124 3.83 -3.55 -13.94
C ASP A 124 3.78 -2.68 -15.21
N LEU A 125 3.66 -1.36 -15.06
CA LEU A 125 3.49 -0.41 -16.16
C LEU A 125 4.80 0.30 -16.55
N VAL A 126 5.89 0.09 -15.80
CA VAL A 126 7.14 0.81 -16.05
C VAL A 126 7.77 0.38 -17.38
N PRO A 127 8.39 1.32 -18.12
CA PRO A 127 9.02 1.01 -19.39
C PRO A 127 10.31 0.17 -19.25
N ASP A 128 11.04 0.33 -18.14
CA ASP A 128 12.26 -0.41 -17.81
C ASP A 128 12.17 -0.96 -16.38
N PRO A 129 11.80 -2.26 -16.22
CA PRO A 129 11.68 -2.88 -14.90
C PRO A 129 13.00 -2.98 -14.13
N ALA A 130 14.14 -3.08 -14.82
CA ALA A 130 15.44 -3.17 -14.15
C ALA A 130 15.81 -1.82 -13.52
N GLN A 131 15.62 -0.73 -14.26
CA GLN A 131 15.81 0.62 -13.73
C GLN A 131 14.83 0.93 -12.59
N ALA A 132 13.55 0.57 -12.75
CA ALA A 132 12.54 0.79 -11.72
C ALA A 132 12.83 -0.01 -10.44
N LEU A 133 13.39 -1.21 -10.56
CA LEU A 133 13.79 -2.03 -9.42
C LEU A 133 14.93 -1.38 -8.63
N GLU A 134 15.98 -0.89 -9.29
CA GLU A 134 17.07 -0.18 -8.62
C GLU A 134 16.56 1.06 -7.88
N ALA A 135 15.69 1.85 -8.52
CA ALA A 135 15.05 2.99 -7.88
C ALA A 135 14.23 2.59 -6.65
N ALA A 136 13.48 1.49 -6.71
CA ALA A 136 12.73 0.98 -5.56
C ALA A 136 13.66 0.54 -4.41
N VAL A 137 14.78 -0.12 -4.73
CA VAL A 137 15.80 -0.52 -3.74
C VAL A 137 16.41 0.69 -3.03
N GLU A 138 16.71 1.77 -3.77
CA GLU A 138 17.23 3.02 -3.19
C GLU A 138 16.23 3.71 -2.24
N LEU A 139 14.93 3.54 -2.48
CA LEU A 139 13.85 4.07 -1.63
C LEU A 139 13.57 3.21 -0.38
N GLY A 140 14.06 1.96 -0.38
CA GLY A 140 13.91 0.95 0.69
C GLY A 140 12.52 0.34 0.80
#